data_AF-A0A2U1KZN7-F1
#
_entry.id   AF-A0A2U1KZN7-F1
#
_cell.length_a   1.000
_cell.length_b   1.000
_cell.length_c   1.000
_cell.angle_alpha   90.00
_cell.angle_beta   90.00
_cell.angle_gamma   90.00
#
_symmetry.space_group_name_H-M   'P 1'
#
loop_
_entity.id
_entity.type
_entity.pdbx_description
1 polymer ?
#
loop_
_entity_poly.entity_id
_entity_poly.type
_entity_poly.pdbx_seq_one_letter_code
_entity_poly.pdbx_strand_id
1 'polypeptide(L)'
;MFKTTCFGKWLDLKFFDHEPHMIDYILQKQGHVDDHHYDMPLIYYVEGRSLHFGRQEFAIITGFRFGTASIGLHHYGEVKLRSRVFPHRAGVKLSNLDLLSVIEDEALFSKLSDDDAVRICLVLLLEVVFMGRLLTDHVEDTLLRLVENLDE
;
A
#
# COMPACT_ATOMS: atom_id res chain seq x y z
N MET A 1 -18.06 13.38 5.56
CA MET A 1 -18.99 12.30 5.14
C MET A 1 -19.21 11.24 6.23
N PHE A 2 -18.18 10.78 6.94
CA PHE A 2 -18.33 9.70 7.95
C PHE A 2 -18.85 10.10 9.34
N LYS A 3 -18.90 11.39 9.70
CA LYS A 3 -19.31 11.87 11.05
C LYS A 3 -20.70 11.40 11.51
N THR A 4 -21.62 11.14 10.58
CA THR A 4 -22.98 10.68 10.89
C THR A 4 -23.12 9.15 10.89
N THR A 5 -22.07 8.42 10.55
CA THR A 5 -22.06 6.94 10.55
C THR A 5 -21.67 6.40 11.93
N CYS A 6 -21.78 5.08 12.13
CA CYS A 6 -21.28 4.42 13.34
C CYS A 6 -19.77 4.63 13.56
N PHE A 7 -19.01 4.86 12.49
CA PHE A 7 -17.59 5.21 12.54
C PHE A 7 -17.35 6.68 12.85
N GLY A 8 -18.38 7.53 12.81
CA GLY A 8 -18.26 8.96 13.03
C GLY A 8 -17.64 9.31 14.38
N LYS A 9 -18.02 8.61 15.46
CA LYS A 9 -17.43 8.81 16.79
C LYS A 9 -15.99 8.32 16.92
N TRP A 10 -15.59 7.36 16.08
CA TRP A 10 -14.24 6.82 16.05
C TRP A 10 -13.30 7.68 15.20
N LEU A 11 -13.83 8.29 14.14
CA LEU A 11 -13.07 9.09 13.18
C LEU A 11 -13.11 10.60 13.48
N ASP A 12 -13.97 11.05 14.40
CA ASP A 12 -14.00 12.43 14.93
C ASP A 12 -12.91 12.62 15.99
N LEU A 13 -11.68 12.25 15.62
CA LEU A 13 -10.50 12.43 16.44
C LEU A 13 -10.16 13.92 16.45
N LYS A 14 -10.07 14.51 17.65
CA LYS A 14 -9.45 15.82 17.80
C LYS A 14 -7.98 15.63 17.46
N PHE A 15 -7.47 16.33 16.43
CA PHE A 15 -6.05 16.40 16.17
C PHE A 15 -5.36 16.88 17.45
N PHE A 16 -4.57 16.01 18.08
CA PHE A 16 -3.76 16.36 19.24
C PHE A 16 -2.32 16.51 18.74
N ASP A 17 -1.78 17.72 18.82
CA ASP A 17 -0.46 18.14 18.34
C ASP A 17 0.73 17.53 19.12
N HIS A 18 0.54 16.42 19.85
CA HIS A 18 1.52 15.86 20.79
C HIS A 18 1.75 14.34 20.64
N GLU A 19 1.46 13.79 19.47
CA GLU A 19 1.56 12.34 19.20
C GLU A 19 2.96 11.71 19.10
N PRO A 20 4.12 12.40 19.00
CA PRO A 20 5.41 11.71 18.91
C PRO A 20 5.72 10.84 20.14
N HIS A 21 5.40 11.33 21.34
CA HIS A 21 5.64 10.58 22.58
C HIS A 21 4.69 9.41 22.75
N MET A 22 3.45 9.52 22.26
CA MET A 22 2.51 8.40 22.28
C MET A 22 2.91 7.32 21.29
N ILE A 23 3.32 7.71 20.08
CA ILE A 23 3.84 6.79 19.07
C ILE A 23 5.10 6.10 19.60
N ASP A 24 6.07 6.86 20.11
CA ASP A 24 7.29 6.31 20.70
C ASP A 24 6.98 5.36 21.87
N TYR A 25 6.08 5.75 22.78
CA TYR A 25 5.63 4.88 23.87
C TYR A 25 5.02 3.58 23.34
N ILE A 26 4.12 3.64 22.35
CA ILE A 26 3.51 2.44 21.75
C ILE A 26 4.57 1.58 21.06
N LEU A 27 5.48 2.17 20.29
CA LEU A 27 6.56 1.44 19.60
C LEU A 27 7.48 0.71 20.58
N GLN A 28 7.81 1.33 21.72
CA GLN A 28 8.60 0.69 22.78
C GLN A 28 7.89 -0.49 23.45
N LYS A 29 6.56 -0.59 23.31
CA LYS A 29 5.76 -1.72 23.82
C LYS A 29 5.58 -2.84 22.80
N GLN A 30 6.18 -2.74 21.61
CA GLN A 30 6.10 -3.80 20.62
C GLN A 30 6.76 -5.08 21.15
N GLY A 31 5.99 -6.16 21.17
CA GLY A 31 6.45 -7.49 21.54
C GLY A 31 7.21 -8.17 20.40
N HIS A 32 8.06 -9.13 20.75
CA HIS A 32 8.63 -10.04 19.77
C HIS A 32 7.53 -10.91 19.18
N VAL A 33 7.55 -11.08 17.85
CA VAL A 33 6.67 -11.99 17.14
C VAL A 33 7.53 -13.10 16.55
N ASP A 34 7.22 -14.34 16.92
CA ASP A 34 7.84 -15.52 16.33
C ASP A 34 7.10 -15.95 15.05
N ASP A 35 7.71 -16.87 14.28
CA ASP A 35 7.13 -17.37 13.03
C ASP A 35 5.79 -18.10 13.23
N HIS A 36 5.45 -18.51 14.45
CA HIS A 36 4.17 -19.16 14.76
C HIS A 36 2.98 -18.17 14.77
N HIS A 37 3.25 -16.87 14.84
CA HIS A 37 2.23 -15.81 14.87
C HIS A 37 2.20 -14.98 13.58
N TYR A 38 2.51 -15.59 12.42
CA TYR A 38 2.53 -14.92 11.11
C TYR A 38 1.29 -14.06 10.80
N ASP A 39 0.11 -14.50 11.24
CA ASP A 39 -1.15 -13.78 11.00
C ASP A 39 -1.39 -12.58 11.95
N MET A 40 -0.57 -12.44 12.99
CA MET A 40 -0.62 -11.37 14.00
C MET A 40 0.77 -10.73 14.20
N PRO A 41 1.35 -10.10 13.15
CA PRO A 41 2.72 -9.59 13.16
C PRO A 41 2.95 -8.37 14.08
N LEU A 42 1.90 -7.74 14.58
CA LEU A 42 2.01 -6.58 15.46
C LEU A 42 1.35 -6.87 16.80
N ILE A 43 2.17 -7.09 17.82
CA ILE A 43 1.75 -7.33 19.20
C ILE A 43 2.29 -6.20 20.07
N TYR A 44 1.44 -5.57 20.89
CA TYR A 44 1.84 -4.50 21.81
C TYR A 44 1.38 -4.79 23.24
N TYR A 45 2.29 -4.58 24.20
CA TYR A 45 2.01 -4.77 25.63
C TYR A 45 1.86 -3.42 26.34
N VAL A 46 0.63 -2.93 26.44
CA VAL A 46 0.32 -1.61 27.00
C VAL A 46 -0.45 -1.75 28.31
N GLU A 47 0.12 -1.25 29.42
CA GLU A 47 -0.52 -1.24 30.74
C GLU A 47 -1.12 -2.60 31.17
N GLY A 48 -0.36 -3.68 30.94
CA GLY A 48 -0.77 -5.05 31.29
C GLY A 48 -1.81 -5.67 30.34
N ARG A 49 -2.13 -5.02 29.22
CA ARG A 49 -3.00 -5.55 28.16
C ARG A 49 -2.18 -5.88 26.92
N SER A 50 -2.55 -6.95 26.24
CA SER A 50 -2.02 -7.30 24.92
C SER A 50 -2.95 -6.77 23.84
N LEU A 51 -2.41 -6.00 22.91
CA LEU A 51 -3.09 -5.54 21.70
C LEU A 51 -2.50 -6.28 20.51
N HIS A 52 -3.37 -6.85 19.68
CA HIS A 52 -2.98 -7.61 18.49
C HIS A 52 -3.53 -6.91 17.27
N PHE A 53 -2.65 -6.65 16.30
CA PHE A 53 -3.02 -6.14 14.99
C PHE A 53 -2.45 -7.06 13.92
N GLY A 54 -3.35 -7.66 13.16
CA GLY A 54 -3.02 -8.51 12.04
C GLY A 54 -3.67 -8.05 10.77
N ARG A 55 -3.73 -8.98 9.82
CA ARG A 55 -4.29 -8.74 8.49
C ARG A 55 -5.79 -8.39 8.54
N GLN A 56 -6.52 -8.89 9.55
CA GLN A 56 -7.94 -8.61 9.75
C GLN A 56 -8.19 -7.18 10.21
N GLU A 57 -7.48 -6.72 11.23
CA GLU A 57 -7.56 -5.33 11.72
C GLU A 57 -7.13 -4.35 10.62
N PHE A 58 -6.06 -4.68 9.89
CA PHE A 58 -5.61 -3.89 8.75
C PHE A 58 -6.70 -3.76 7.68
N ALA A 59 -7.36 -4.86 7.32
CA ALA A 59 -8.47 -4.87 6.36
C ALA A 59 -9.66 -4.01 6.84
N ILE A 60 -9.99 -4.04 8.14
CA ILE A 60 -11.04 -3.21 8.72
C ILE A 60 -10.70 -1.72 8.64
N ILE A 61 -9.46 -1.35 8.97
CA ILE A 61 -9.01 0.05 8.97
C ILE A 61 -8.92 0.61 7.55
N THR A 62 -8.39 -0.18 6.61
CA THR A 62 -8.18 0.24 5.21
C THR A 62 -9.42 0.08 4.34
N GLY A 63 -10.39 -0.75 4.76
CA GLY A 63 -11.53 -1.16 3.94
C GLY A 63 -11.18 -2.21 2.88
N PHE A 64 -9.97 -2.76 2.89
CA PHE A 64 -9.57 -3.81 1.94
C PHE A 64 -10.25 -5.15 2.27
N ARG A 65 -10.47 -5.97 1.24
CA ARG A 65 -10.97 -7.33 1.44
C ARG A 65 -9.89 -8.19 2.09
N PHE A 66 -10.21 -8.75 3.24
CA PHE A 66 -9.39 -9.79 3.88
C PHE A 66 -9.57 -11.11 3.13
N GLY A 67 -8.48 -11.70 2.61
CA GLY A 67 -8.52 -12.96 1.87
C GLY A 67 -7.25 -13.24 1.07
N THR A 68 -7.29 -14.27 0.23
CA THR A 68 -6.21 -14.60 -0.70
C THR A 68 -6.35 -13.80 -1.98
N ALA A 69 -5.32 -13.03 -2.33
CA ALA A 69 -5.21 -12.43 -3.66
C ALA A 69 -4.70 -13.48 -4.66
N SER A 70 -5.40 -13.66 -5.77
CA SER A 70 -5.00 -14.57 -6.86
C SER A 70 -3.91 -13.95 -7.75
N ILE A 71 -2.81 -13.51 -7.12
CA ILE A 71 -1.65 -12.89 -7.80
C ILE A 71 -1.06 -13.84 -8.85
N GLY A 72 -1.20 -15.16 -8.63
CA GLY A 72 -0.72 -16.21 -9.53
C GLY A 72 -1.22 -16.13 -10.97
N LEU A 73 -2.38 -15.51 -11.21
CA LEU A 73 -2.95 -15.35 -12.55
C LEU A 73 -2.18 -14.32 -13.40
N HIS A 74 -1.38 -13.45 -12.77
CA HIS A 74 -0.72 -12.32 -13.42
C HIS A 74 0.80 -12.55 -13.61
N HIS A 75 1.28 -13.80 -13.52
CA HIS A 75 2.71 -14.09 -13.73
C HIS A 75 3.14 -14.06 -15.20
N TYR A 76 2.21 -14.28 -16.13
CA TYR A 76 2.51 -14.42 -17.55
C TYR A 76 1.76 -13.39 -18.40
N GLY A 77 2.31 -13.10 -19.57
CA GLY A 77 1.72 -12.18 -20.54
C GLY A 77 2.46 -10.85 -20.65
N GLU A 78 2.04 -10.07 -21.63
CA GLU A 78 2.58 -8.74 -21.91
C GLU A 78 2.14 -7.74 -20.85
N VAL A 79 3.05 -6.84 -20.44
CA VAL A 79 2.75 -5.74 -19.52
C VAL A 79 2.28 -4.53 -20.32
N LYS A 80 0.98 -4.47 -20.65
CA LYS A 80 0.39 -3.41 -21.48
C LYS A 80 0.51 -2.03 -20.84
N LEU A 81 0.27 -1.91 -19.54
CA LEU A 81 0.45 -0.65 -18.80
C LEU A 81 1.83 -0.03 -19.06
N ARG A 82 2.88 -0.86 -19.10
CA ARG A 82 4.23 -0.39 -19.32
C ARG A 82 4.43 0.20 -20.70
N SER A 83 3.86 -0.39 -21.75
CA SER A 83 3.99 0.17 -23.10
C SER A 83 3.20 1.48 -23.26
N ARG A 84 2.09 1.65 -22.53
CA ARG A 84 1.31 2.89 -22.50
C ARG A 84 2.01 4.03 -21.74
N VAL A 85 2.55 3.73 -20.57
CA VAL A 85 3.09 4.74 -19.64
C VAL A 85 4.59 5.00 -19.88
N PHE A 86 5.35 3.96 -20.23
CA PHE A 86 6.81 4.02 -20.37
C PHE A 86 7.28 3.58 -21.77
N PRO A 87 6.80 4.22 -22.86
CA PRO A 87 7.09 3.79 -24.22
C PRO A 87 8.60 3.80 -24.54
N HIS A 88 9.35 4.71 -23.92
CA HIS A 88 10.80 4.85 -24.13
C HIS A 88 11.65 3.87 -23.30
N ARG A 89 11.03 3.06 -22.43
CA ARG A 89 11.72 2.10 -21.56
C ARG A 89 11.36 0.65 -21.87
N ALA A 90 11.02 0.35 -23.12
CA ALA A 90 10.82 -1.04 -23.55
C ALA A 90 12.07 -1.90 -23.28
N GLY A 91 11.88 -3.08 -22.69
CA GLY A 91 12.97 -4.01 -22.34
C GLY A 91 13.79 -3.68 -21.07
N VAL A 92 13.69 -2.47 -20.50
CA VAL A 92 14.40 -2.05 -19.27
C VAL A 92 13.56 -2.27 -18.00
N LYS A 93 14.11 -2.88 -16.93
CA LYS A 93 13.38 -3.01 -15.65
C LYS A 93 13.05 -1.63 -15.08
N LEU A 94 11.79 -1.43 -14.68
CA LEU A 94 11.35 -0.20 -14.02
C LEU A 94 11.71 -0.26 -12.54
N SER A 95 12.03 0.90 -11.98
CA SER A 95 12.21 1.12 -10.55
C SER A 95 11.01 1.89 -9.96
N ASN A 96 10.86 1.86 -8.65
CA ASN A 96 9.88 2.69 -7.95
C ASN A 96 10.09 4.18 -8.21
N LEU A 97 11.34 4.61 -8.41
CA LEU A 97 11.68 5.97 -8.80
C LEU A 97 11.15 6.34 -10.19
N ASP A 98 11.16 5.38 -11.14
CA ASP A 98 10.59 5.62 -12.47
C ASP A 98 9.07 5.85 -12.39
N LEU A 99 8.35 5.08 -11.55
CA LEU A 99 6.93 5.32 -11.28
C LEU A 99 6.69 6.71 -10.66
N LEU A 100 7.48 7.05 -9.62
CA LEU A 100 7.38 8.34 -8.94
C LEU A 100 7.63 9.50 -9.89
N SER A 101 8.65 9.39 -10.76
CA SER A 101 8.98 10.43 -11.74
C SER A 101 7.84 10.75 -12.70
N VAL A 102 7.01 9.76 -13.05
CA VAL A 102 5.82 9.99 -13.89
C VAL A 102 4.74 10.74 -13.12
N ILE A 103 4.59 10.47 -11.83
CA ILE A 103 3.62 11.16 -10.97
C ILE A 103 4.04 12.61 -10.71
N GLU A 104 5.34 12.84 -10.48
CA GLU A 104 5.88 14.17 -10.19
C GLU A 104 5.99 15.07 -11.43
N ASP A 105 6.12 14.51 -12.63
CA ASP A 105 6.09 15.25 -13.89
C ASP A 105 4.65 15.56 -14.30
N GLU A 106 4.16 16.75 -13.94
CA GLU A 106 2.81 17.23 -14.24
C GLU A 106 2.47 17.13 -15.74
N ALA A 107 3.44 17.36 -16.64
CA ALA A 107 3.21 17.34 -18.09
C ALA A 107 3.10 15.92 -18.65
N LEU A 108 3.76 14.94 -18.03
CA LEU A 108 3.58 13.52 -18.35
C LEU A 108 2.32 12.97 -17.70
N PHE A 109 2.12 13.24 -16.42
CA PHE A 109 0.99 12.73 -15.64
C PHE A 109 -0.35 13.18 -16.21
N SER A 110 -0.48 14.45 -16.58
CA SER A 110 -1.70 15.01 -17.18
C SER A 110 -2.06 14.45 -18.56
N LYS A 111 -1.13 13.74 -19.22
CA LYS A 111 -1.38 13.08 -20.52
C LYS A 111 -1.81 11.62 -20.38
N LEU A 112 -1.71 11.05 -19.19
CA LEU A 112 -2.17 9.68 -18.94
C LEU A 112 -3.69 9.62 -18.99
N SER A 113 -4.21 8.44 -19.32
CA SER A 113 -5.63 8.17 -19.03
C SER A 113 -5.84 8.16 -17.52
N ASP A 114 -7.02 8.57 -17.06
CA ASP A 114 -7.36 8.55 -15.62
C ASP A 114 -7.11 7.17 -15.01
N ASP A 115 -7.47 6.11 -15.74
CA ASP A 115 -7.22 4.73 -15.30
C ASP A 115 -5.71 4.45 -15.16
N ASP A 116 -4.88 4.81 -16.14
CA ASP A 116 -3.43 4.56 -16.07
C ASP A 116 -2.75 5.39 -14.96
N ALA A 117 -3.22 6.62 -14.74
CA ALA A 117 -2.78 7.44 -13.62
C ALA A 117 -3.08 6.75 -12.29
N VAL A 118 -4.30 6.25 -12.10
CA VAL A 118 -4.69 5.48 -10.91
C VAL A 118 -3.85 4.21 -10.78
N ARG A 119 -3.65 3.45 -11.86
CA ARG A 119 -2.86 2.20 -11.85
C ARG A 119 -1.43 2.43 -11.36
N ILE A 120 -0.74 3.46 -11.85
CA ILE A 120 0.64 3.77 -11.41
C ILE A 120 0.65 4.17 -9.94
N CYS A 121 -0.29 5.01 -9.51
CA CYS A 121 -0.42 5.42 -8.12
C CYS A 121 -0.65 4.22 -7.19
N LEU A 122 -1.48 3.25 -7.59
CA LEU A 122 -1.73 2.03 -6.83
C LEU A 122 -0.47 1.17 -6.71
N VAL A 123 0.28 0.99 -7.80
CA VAL A 123 1.54 0.22 -7.76
C VAL A 123 2.57 0.90 -6.85
N LEU A 124 2.75 2.21 -6.97
CA LEU A 124 3.69 2.96 -6.13
C LEU A 124 3.28 2.92 -4.64
N LEU A 125 1.99 3.09 -4.36
CA LEU A 125 1.44 3.00 -3.00
C LEU A 125 1.70 1.60 -2.41
N LEU A 126 1.48 0.54 -3.18
CA LEU A 126 1.74 -0.82 -2.76
C LEU A 126 3.22 -1.06 -2.46
N GLU A 127 4.09 -0.75 -3.42
CA GLU A 127 5.53 -0.99 -3.30
C GLU A 127 6.15 -0.17 -2.16
N VAL A 128 5.95 1.14 -2.15
CA VAL A 128 6.69 2.04 -1.27
C VAL A 128 6.02 2.20 0.09
N VAL A 129 4.69 2.33 0.13
CA VAL A 129 3.98 2.63 1.38
C VAL A 129 3.61 1.35 2.13
N PHE A 130 2.98 0.39 1.45
CA PHE A 130 2.55 -0.83 2.13
C PHE A 130 3.66 -1.86 2.31
N MET A 131 4.53 -2.04 1.31
CA MET A 131 5.62 -3.01 1.38
C MET A 131 6.96 -2.41 1.86
N GLY A 132 7.07 -1.08 1.96
CA GLY A 132 8.28 -0.41 2.45
C GLY A 132 9.49 -0.57 1.52
N ARG A 133 9.27 -0.79 0.22
CA ARG A 133 10.33 -0.99 -0.78
C ARG A 133 11.06 0.32 -1.06
N LEU A 134 12.35 0.23 -1.38
CA LEU A 134 13.14 1.41 -1.70
C LEU A 134 12.76 1.95 -3.08
N LEU A 135 12.92 3.27 -3.28
CA LEU A 135 12.69 3.89 -4.58
C LEU A 135 13.62 3.33 -5.68
N THR A 136 14.80 2.86 -5.30
CA THR A 136 15.77 2.22 -6.21
C THR A 136 15.43 0.77 -6.54
N ASP A 137 14.51 0.14 -5.81
CA ASP A 137 14.14 -1.25 -6.06
C ASP A 137 13.36 -1.38 -7.36
N HIS A 138 13.53 -2.52 -8.02
CA HIS A 138 12.80 -2.85 -9.23
C HIS A 138 11.36 -3.25 -8.90
N VAL A 139 10.44 -2.74 -9.71
CA VAL A 139 9.03 -3.10 -9.70
C VAL A 139 8.86 -4.42 -10.45
N GLU A 140 8.16 -5.37 -9.84
CA GLU A 140 7.84 -6.63 -10.52
C GLU A 140 6.76 -6.44 -11.58
N ASP A 141 6.98 -6.99 -12.76
CA ASP A 141 5.99 -6.99 -13.86
C ASP A 141 4.65 -7.61 -13.43
N THR A 142 4.65 -8.54 -12.48
CA THR A 142 3.43 -9.13 -11.90
C THR A 142 2.51 -8.06 -11.32
N LEU A 143 3.05 -7.04 -10.64
CA LEU A 143 2.26 -5.95 -10.06
C LEU A 143 1.70 -5.02 -11.13
N LEU A 144 2.50 -4.75 -12.17
CA LEU A 144 2.05 -3.95 -13.31
C LEU A 144 0.91 -4.65 -14.08
N ARG A 145 0.92 -5.98 -14.14
CA ARG A 145 -0.19 -6.76 -14.73
C ARG A 145 -1.40 -6.85 -13.82
N LEU A 146 -1.19 -6.91 -12.51
CA LEU A 146 -2.26 -6.97 -11.51
C LEU A 146 -3.19 -5.76 -11.63
N VAL A 147 -2.63 -4.56 -11.82
CA VAL A 147 -3.43 -3.33 -11.92
C VAL A 147 -4.04 -3.10 -13.31
N GLU A 148 -3.77 -3.94 -14.31
CA GLU A 148 -4.30 -3.73 -15.66
C GLU A 148 -5.84 -3.79 -15.67
N ASN A 149 -6.44 -4.72 -14.91
CA ASN A 149 -7.88 -4.85 -14.75
C ASN A 149 -8.30 -4.56 -13.30
N LEU A 150 -8.88 -3.38 -13.06
CA LEU A 150 -9.33 -2.96 -11.74
C LEU A 150 -10.78 -3.40 -11.42
N ASP A 151 -11.50 -3.96 -12.39
CA ASP A 151 -12.91 -4.36 -12.27
C ASP A 151 -13.10 -5.84 -11.87
N GLU A 152 -12.00 -6.59 -11.66
CA GLU A 152 -12.00 -7.94 -11.07
C GLU A 152 -12.08 -7.91 -9.54
#